data_AF-A0AA36J5N0-F1
#
_entry.id   AF-A0AA36J5N0-F1
#
_cell.length_a   1.000
_cell.length_b   1.000
_cell.length_c   1.000
_cell.angle_alpha   90.00
_cell.angle_beta   90.00
_cell.angle_gamma   90.00
#
_symmetry.space_group_name_H-M   'P 1'
#
loop_
_entity.id
_entity.type
_entity.pdbx_description
1 polymer ?
#
loop_
_entity_poly.entity_id
_entity_poly.type
_entity_poly.pdbx_seq_one_letter_code
_entity_poly.pdbx_strand_id
1 'polypeptide(L)'
;MGAHTLGRVHVINSLFRYTWKTTSEKLFNNGYFRNLAKKRDWYYPTGATAPCKRVGNATGHRPVARWMPHVRGDTVAGGPVQWLQEKLVCPHWNPDSEEMDTCDESELKWKFVIGKDETALPCEMGLYVDFQVDANGIPSGCPGFEDFNMEKWGMINTDTGGLNNYKYTWTRIDGKPAEPTCPFQKLAEPSGSTPLHQIVEDFADNATSWLETFIPTFEKMLANGYESELQATPQPTAPL
;
A
#
# COMPACT_ATOMS: atom_id res chain seq x y z
N MET A 1 9.55 -9.25 -0.73
CA MET A 1 8.99 -7.88 -0.85
C MET A 1 9.35 -7.19 -2.16
N GLY A 2 10.61 -7.08 -2.58
CA GLY A 2 10.97 -6.33 -3.80
C GLY A 2 10.30 -6.78 -5.12
N ALA A 3 9.77 -8.02 -5.18
CA ALA A 3 9.00 -8.50 -6.32
C ALA A 3 7.62 -7.82 -6.46
N HIS A 4 7.08 -7.22 -5.39
CA HIS A 4 5.84 -6.43 -5.41
C HIS A 4 6.00 -5.09 -6.15
N THR A 5 7.06 -4.88 -6.93
CA THR A 5 7.02 -3.89 -8.02
C THR A 5 6.25 -4.38 -9.25
N LEU A 6 6.02 -5.70 -9.35
CA LEU A 6 5.34 -6.34 -10.47
C LEU A 6 3.93 -6.79 -10.09
N GLY A 7 3.02 -6.71 -11.06
CA GLY A 7 1.69 -7.24 -10.97
C GLY A 7 0.78 -6.44 -10.04
N ARG A 8 -0.18 -7.15 -9.46
CA ARG A 8 -1.29 -6.61 -8.67
C ARG A 8 -1.85 -7.67 -7.74
N VAL A 9 -2.64 -7.25 -6.76
CA VAL A 9 -3.44 -8.17 -5.94
C VAL A 9 -4.79 -8.46 -6.61
N HIS A 10 -5.36 -9.61 -6.26
CA HIS A 10 -6.63 -10.09 -6.78
C HIS A 10 -7.60 -10.39 -5.63
N VAL A 11 -8.72 -9.68 -5.61
CA VAL A 11 -9.72 -9.77 -4.54
C VAL A 11 -10.25 -11.19 -4.32
N ILE A 12 -10.40 -11.98 -5.38
CA ILE A 12 -10.88 -13.36 -5.30
C ILE A 12 -9.89 -14.25 -4.54
N ASN A 13 -8.59 -13.93 -4.56
CA ASN A 13 -7.54 -14.75 -3.98
C ASN A 13 -7.09 -14.24 -2.60
N SER A 14 -7.12 -12.93 -2.37
CA SER A 14 -6.54 -12.32 -1.16
C SER A 14 -7.42 -11.29 -0.48
N LEU A 15 -8.62 -11.02 -1.00
CA LEU A 15 -9.53 -9.94 -0.58
C LEU A 15 -8.97 -8.50 -0.77
N PHE A 16 -7.67 -8.35 -0.99
CA PHE A 16 -7.06 -7.07 -1.35
C PHE A 16 -7.28 -6.71 -2.83
N ARG A 17 -7.27 -5.40 -3.13
CA ARG A 17 -7.60 -4.84 -4.45
C ARG A 17 -6.47 -3.99 -5.03
N TYR A 18 -6.55 -3.72 -6.33
CA TYR A 18 -5.66 -2.79 -7.04
C TYR A 18 -4.20 -3.23 -7.17
N THR A 19 -3.28 -2.29 -7.35
CA THR A 19 -1.91 -2.51 -7.82
C THR A 19 -0.90 -1.99 -6.83
N TRP A 20 0.28 -2.61 -6.79
CA TRP A 20 1.39 -2.10 -5.98
C TRP A 20 1.91 -0.75 -6.49
N LYS A 21 1.96 -0.61 -7.82
CA LYS A 21 2.44 0.58 -8.50
C LYS A 21 1.63 0.85 -9.77
N THR A 22 0.85 1.92 -9.75
CA THR A 22 0.04 2.35 -10.89
C THR A 22 0.90 2.55 -12.13
N THR A 23 0.48 1.98 -13.26
CA THR A 23 1.15 2.08 -14.58
C THR A 23 2.56 1.47 -14.65
N SER A 24 3.00 0.77 -13.61
CA SER A 24 4.32 0.11 -13.56
C SER A 24 4.22 -1.39 -13.31
N GLU A 25 3.03 -1.99 -13.40
CA GLU A 25 2.79 -3.40 -13.07
C GLU A 25 3.65 -4.41 -13.86
N LYS A 26 4.25 -3.98 -14.98
CA LYS A 26 5.10 -4.81 -15.84
C LYS A 26 6.56 -4.37 -15.84
N LEU A 27 6.94 -3.43 -14.98
CA LEU A 27 8.28 -2.86 -14.93
C LEU A 27 8.95 -3.28 -13.63
N PHE A 28 10.11 -3.91 -13.78
CA PHE A 28 10.92 -4.32 -12.64
C PHE A 28 11.79 -3.14 -12.20
N ASN A 29 11.35 -2.41 -11.16
CA ASN A 29 12.02 -1.22 -10.64
C ASN A 29 11.78 -1.06 -9.11
N ASN A 30 12.34 -0.01 -8.51
CA ASN A 30 12.16 0.26 -7.07
C ASN A 30 10.87 1.05 -6.74
N GLY A 31 9.93 1.15 -7.68
CA GLY A 31 8.71 1.94 -7.57
C GLY A 31 7.83 1.55 -6.38
N TYR A 32 7.85 0.27 -6.00
CA TYR A 32 7.19 -0.21 -4.79
C TYR A 32 7.74 0.45 -3.51
N PHE A 33 9.06 0.50 -3.34
CA PHE A 33 9.68 1.13 -2.16
C PHE A 33 9.47 2.65 -2.17
N ARG A 34 9.52 3.26 -3.35
CA ARG A 34 9.16 4.67 -3.54
C ARG A 34 7.73 4.97 -3.07
N ASN A 35 6.78 4.07 -3.35
CA ASN A 35 5.42 4.19 -2.87
C ASN A 35 5.34 4.06 -1.36
N LEU A 36 5.94 3.02 -0.77
CA LEU A 36 5.94 2.83 0.69
C LEU A 36 6.46 4.08 1.42
N ALA A 37 7.62 4.59 0.99
CA ALA A 37 8.25 5.79 1.54
C ALA A 37 7.60 7.11 1.08
N LYS A 38 6.45 7.07 0.40
CA LYS A 38 5.70 8.24 -0.09
C LYS A 38 6.56 9.23 -0.90
N LYS A 39 7.56 8.74 -1.63
CA LYS A 39 8.39 9.57 -2.50
C LYS A 39 7.48 10.24 -3.54
N ARG A 40 7.73 11.52 -3.81
CA ARG A 40 6.96 12.28 -4.81
C ARG A 40 6.98 11.55 -6.14
N ASP A 41 5.79 11.33 -6.69
CA ASP A 41 5.62 10.64 -7.97
C ASP A 41 4.36 11.07 -8.69
N TRP A 42 4.31 10.83 -10.00
CA TRP A 42 3.20 11.25 -10.85
C TRP A 42 1.87 10.59 -10.47
N TYR A 43 0.79 11.36 -10.60
CA TYR A 43 -0.57 10.83 -10.59
C TYR A 43 -1.02 10.56 -12.02
N TYR A 44 -1.55 9.37 -12.26
CA TYR A 44 -2.04 8.93 -13.56
C TYR A 44 -3.57 8.79 -13.49
N PRO A 45 -4.35 9.78 -13.97
CA PRO A 45 -5.80 9.76 -13.85
C PRO A 45 -6.42 8.56 -14.59
N THR A 46 -7.40 7.92 -13.95
CA THR A 46 -8.28 6.98 -14.63
C THR A 46 -9.15 7.73 -15.64
N GLY A 47 -9.29 7.17 -16.85
CA GLY A 47 -10.17 7.71 -17.89
C GLY A 47 -9.53 8.79 -18.77
N ALA A 48 -8.23 9.09 -18.62
CA ALA A 48 -7.52 9.89 -19.61
C ALA A 48 -7.39 9.15 -20.95
N THR A 49 -7.56 9.90 -22.03
CA THR A 49 -7.50 9.45 -23.43
C THR A 49 -6.11 9.68 -24.02
N ALA A 50 -5.43 10.75 -23.60
CA ALA A 50 -4.05 10.99 -23.95
C ALA A 50 -3.15 9.86 -23.42
N PRO A 51 -2.18 9.38 -24.23
CA PRO A 51 -1.19 8.43 -23.75
C PRO A 51 -0.48 9.01 -22.53
N CYS A 52 -0.29 8.22 -21.48
CA CYS A 52 0.56 8.61 -20.35
C CYS A 52 0.22 9.97 -19.68
N LYS A 53 -1.05 10.43 -19.73
CA LYS A 53 -1.48 11.64 -19.01
C LYS A 53 -1.02 11.55 -17.56
N ARG A 54 -0.29 12.58 -17.13
CA ARG A 54 0.16 12.76 -15.75
C ARG A 54 -0.39 14.08 -15.21
N VAL A 55 -0.69 14.10 -13.92
CA VAL A 55 -1.10 15.31 -13.21
C VAL A 55 -0.12 15.59 -12.09
N GLY A 56 0.27 16.86 -11.99
CA GLY A 56 1.19 17.37 -10.98
C GLY A 56 0.48 18.03 -9.80
N ASN A 57 1.30 18.63 -8.94
CA ASN A 57 0.85 19.63 -7.99
C ASN A 57 0.55 20.97 -8.69
N ALA A 58 0.28 22.02 -7.90
CA ALA A 58 -0.06 23.37 -8.37
C ALA A 58 0.93 23.93 -9.40
N THR A 59 2.21 23.55 -9.29
CA THR A 59 3.31 24.02 -10.16
C THR A 59 3.69 23.04 -11.26
N GLY A 60 2.94 21.96 -11.44
CA GLY A 60 3.22 20.93 -12.44
C GLY A 60 4.36 19.96 -12.07
N HIS A 61 4.82 19.98 -10.81
CA HIS A 61 5.81 19.04 -10.31
C HIS A 61 5.14 17.78 -9.73
N ARG A 62 5.94 16.73 -9.47
CA ARG A 62 5.44 15.50 -8.85
C ARG A 62 4.78 15.81 -7.49
N PRO A 63 3.51 15.40 -7.29
CA PRO A 63 2.78 15.66 -6.06
C PRO A 63 3.33 14.89 -4.86
N VAL A 64 2.96 15.36 -3.67
CA VAL A 64 3.13 14.59 -2.43
C VAL A 64 2.06 13.51 -2.32
N ALA A 65 2.37 12.45 -1.58
CA ALA A 65 1.50 11.32 -1.36
C ALA A 65 1.19 11.13 0.13
N ARG A 66 0.07 10.49 0.44
CA ARG A 66 -0.28 10.02 1.78
C ARG A 66 -0.97 8.66 1.72
N TRP A 67 -0.78 7.84 2.75
CA TRP A 67 -1.50 6.58 2.84
C TRP A 67 -2.80 6.71 3.64
N MET A 68 -3.85 6.08 3.13
CA MET A 68 -5.19 6.08 3.71
C MET A 68 -5.61 4.62 3.93
N PRO A 69 -5.44 4.09 5.15
CA PRO A 69 -6.02 2.81 5.51
C PRO A 69 -7.54 2.83 5.39
N HIS A 70 -8.06 1.72 4.89
CA HIS A 70 -9.47 1.53 4.58
C HIS A 70 -9.84 0.07 4.80
N VAL A 71 -11.09 -0.16 5.17
CA VAL A 71 -11.65 -1.49 5.33
C VAL A 71 -12.93 -1.61 4.53
N ARG A 72 -13.14 -2.76 3.88
CA ARG A 72 -14.29 -3.00 3.00
C ARG A 72 -15.33 -3.96 3.56
N GLY A 73 -15.09 -4.58 4.71
CA GLY A 73 -16.05 -5.51 5.29
C GLY A 73 -16.08 -6.87 4.62
N ASP A 74 -14.97 -7.32 4.03
CA ASP A 74 -14.93 -8.60 3.28
C ASP A 74 -14.91 -9.83 4.20
N THR A 75 -14.66 -9.64 5.50
CA THR A 75 -14.72 -10.69 6.53
C THR A 75 -15.66 -10.31 7.67
N VAL A 76 -16.04 -11.31 8.47
CA VAL A 76 -16.85 -11.16 9.68
C VAL A 76 -16.23 -10.24 10.73
N ALA A 77 -14.90 -10.17 10.75
CA ALA A 77 -14.13 -9.25 11.59
C ALA A 77 -13.89 -7.90 10.90
N GLY A 78 -14.59 -7.61 9.81
CA GLY A 78 -14.51 -6.38 9.04
C GLY A 78 -13.36 -6.30 8.04
N GLY A 79 -12.22 -6.91 8.33
CA GLY A 79 -11.02 -6.87 7.50
C GLY A 79 -11.15 -7.53 6.10
N PRO A 80 -10.05 -7.57 5.33
CA PRO A 80 -8.75 -7.05 5.73
C PRO A 80 -8.67 -5.53 5.62
N VAL A 81 -7.83 -4.92 6.46
CA VAL A 81 -7.49 -3.50 6.32
C VAL A 81 -6.46 -3.34 5.21
N GLN A 82 -6.75 -2.45 4.27
CA GLN A 82 -5.93 -2.16 3.11
C GLN A 82 -5.44 -0.71 3.15
N TRP A 83 -4.18 -0.46 2.80
CA TRP A 83 -3.62 0.89 2.73
C TRP A 83 -3.65 1.36 1.28
N LEU A 84 -4.35 2.45 1.00
CA LEU A 84 -4.48 3.02 -0.35
C LEU A 84 -3.80 4.39 -0.41
N GLN A 85 -3.05 4.67 -1.47
CA GLN A 85 -2.33 5.93 -1.60
C GLN A 85 -3.17 7.00 -2.29
N GLU A 86 -3.21 8.20 -1.71
CA GLU A 86 -3.68 9.41 -2.38
C GLU A 86 -2.50 10.31 -2.77
N LYS A 87 -2.69 11.11 -3.82
CA LYS A 87 -1.76 12.17 -4.21
C LYS A 87 -2.46 13.53 -4.19
N LEU A 88 -1.75 14.56 -3.76
CA LEU A 88 -2.27 15.93 -3.69
C LEU A 88 -2.02 16.65 -5.01
N VAL A 89 -3.05 16.74 -5.85
CA VAL A 89 -2.95 17.16 -7.26
C VAL A 89 -3.94 18.25 -7.63
N CYS A 90 -3.73 18.88 -8.78
CA CYS A 90 -4.73 19.76 -9.37
C CYS A 90 -6.02 18.98 -9.68
N PRO A 91 -7.20 19.49 -9.29
CA PRO A 91 -8.45 18.75 -9.36
C PRO A 91 -9.04 18.70 -10.77
N HIS A 92 -8.61 19.61 -11.64
CA HIS A 92 -9.03 19.75 -13.03
C HIS A 92 -7.79 19.58 -13.92
N TRP A 93 -7.93 18.78 -14.98
CA TRP A 93 -6.88 18.52 -15.96
C TRP A 93 -7.52 18.26 -17.32
N ASN A 94 -6.80 18.56 -18.40
CA ASN A 94 -7.24 18.16 -19.74
C ASN A 94 -6.95 16.67 -19.97
N PRO A 95 -7.97 15.79 -20.13
CA PRO A 95 -7.75 14.36 -20.33
C PRO A 95 -7.15 14.01 -21.71
N ASP A 96 -7.28 14.91 -22.69
CA ASP A 96 -6.86 14.71 -24.09
C ASP A 96 -5.47 15.30 -24.38
N SER A 97 -4.82 15.94 -23.40
CA SER A 97 -3.50 16.57 -23.56
C SER A 97 -2.47 15.98 -22.60
N GLU A 98 -1.26 15.68 -23.09
CA GLU A 98 -0.12 15.28 -22.25
C GLU A 98 0.56 16.47 -21.53
N GLU A 99 0.13 17.70 -21.83
CA GLU A 99 0.64 18.89 -21.17
C GLU A 99 0.36 18.84 -19.66
N MET A 100 1.27 19.45 -18.91
CA MET A 100 1.17 19.51 -17.46
C MET A 100 0.21 20.63 -17.05
N ASP A 101 -0.93 20.26 -16.49
CA ASP A 101 -1.85 21.23 -15.92
C ASP A 101 -1.28 21.80 -14.60
N THR A 102 -1.59 23.07 -14.36
CA THR A 102 -1.27 23.81 -13.13
C THR A 102 -2.55 24.41 -12.57
N CYS A 103 -2.54 24.78 -11.29
CA CYS A 103 -3.69 25.33 -10.57
C CYS A 103 -3.21 26.15 -9.37
N ASP A 104 -4.11 26.85 -8.69
CA ASP A 104 -3.79 27.50 -7.42
C ASP A 104 -3.58 26.45 -6.32
N GLU A 105 -2.68 26.71 -5.37
CA GLU A 105 -2.40 25.79 -4.26
C GLU A 105 -3.64 25.49 -3.42
N SER A 106 -4.56 26.46 -3.27
CA SER A 106 -5.82 26.30 -2.54
C SER A 106 -6.81 25.37 -3.23
N GLU A 107 -6.62 25.08 -4.52
CA GLU A 107 -7.47 24.16 -5.29
C GLU A 107 -7.04 22.71 -5.18
N LEU A 108 -5.85 22.43 -4.63
CA LEU A 108 -5.30 21.08 -4.56
C LEU A 108 -6.24 20.12 -3.83
N LYS A 109 -6.39 18.92 -4.39
CA LYS A 109 -7.21 17.85 -3.81
C LYS A 109 -6.44 16.55 -3.73
N TRP A 110 -6.65 15.85 -2.62
CA TRP A 110 -6.24 14.45 -2.50
C TRP A 110 -7.09 13.60 -3.46
N LYS A 111 -6.41 12.82 -4.29
CA LYS A 111 -7.03 11.96 -5.30
C LYS A 111 -6.42 10.56 -5.26
N PHE A 112 -7.30 9.58 -5.28
CA PHE A 112 -6.97 8.19 -5.63
C PHE A 112 -6.95 8.00 -7.14
N VAL A 113 -6.14 7.06 -7.63
CA VAL A 113 -6.25 6.58 -9.01
C VAL A 113 -7.36 5.54 -9.09
N ILE A 114 -8.60 5.99 -9.24
CA ILE A 114 -9.80 5.16 -9.11
C ILE A 114 -9.70 3.88 -9.95
N GLY A 115 -9.71 2.71 -9.30
CA GLY A 115 -9.70 1.40 -9.98
C GLY A 115 -8.31 0.86 -10.28
N LYS A 116 -7.27 1.68 -10.11
CA LYS A 116 -5.84 1.31 -10.19
C LYS A 116 -5.05 1.95 -9.06
N ASP A 117 -5.67 2.07 -7.89
CA ASP A 117 -5.13 2.68 -6.69
C ASP A 117 -3.81 1.98 -6.31
N GLU A 118 -2.83 2.74 -5.83
CA GLU A 118 -1.61 2.16 -5.28
C GLU A 118 -1.94 1.58 -3.89
N THR A 119 -1.63 0.30 -3.69
CA THR A 119 -1.94 -0.42 -2.46
C THR A 119 -0.68 -0.85 -1.72
N ALA A 120 -0.80 -0.90 -0.39
CA ALA A 120 0.09 -1.67 0.48
C ALA A 120 -0.77 -2.52 1.45
N LEU A 121 -0.23 -3.66 1.88
CA LEU A 121 -0.82 -4.51 2.91
C LEU A 121 -0.30 -4.10 4.29
N PRO A 122 -1.02 -4.42 5.38
CA PRO A 122 -0.54 -4.13 6.74
C PRO A 122 0.85 -4.69 7.02
N CYS A 123 1.14 -5.93 6.61
CA CYS A 123 2.47 -6.53 6.81
C CYS A 123 3.60 -5.82 6.05
N GLU A 124 3.27 -5.08 4.99
CA GLU A 124 4.24 -4.29 4.23
C GLU A 124 4.44 -2.91 4.82
N MET A 125 3.32 -2.28 5.21
CA MET A 125 3.37 -0.99 5.87
C MET A 125 4.08 -1.07 7.22
N GLY A 126 3.97 -2.21 7.90
CA GLY A 126 4.70 -2.53 9.12
C GLY A 126 6.22 -2.57 8.96
N LEU A 127 6.75 -2.60 7.73
CA LEU A 127 8.19 -2.43 7.45
C LEU A 127 8.63 -0.97 7.54
N TYR A 128 7.70 -0.03 7.37
CA TYR A 128 8.01 1.40 7.27
C TYR A 128 7.52 2.18 8.50
N VAL A 129 6.29 1.95 8.94
CA VAL A 129 5.72 2.56 10.15
C VAL A 129 5.38 1.51 11.19
N ASP A 130 5.46 1.89 12.46
CA ASP A 130 5.18 1.05 13.61
C ASP A 130 3.74 1.26 14.09
N PHE A 131 2.98 0.18 14.09
CA PHE A 131 1.61 0.12 14.58
C PHE A 131 1.32 -1.27 15.12
N GLN A 132 0.34 -1.37 16.00
CA GLN A 132 -0.10 -2.64 16.57
C GLN A 132 -1.19 -3.26 15.70
N VAL A 133 -1.26 -4.58 15.68
CA VAL A 133 -2.30 -5.32 14.95
C VAL A 133 -2.85 -6.39 15.88
N ASP A 134 -4.17 -6.49 15.97
CA ASP A 134 -4.82 -7.54 16.77
C ASP A 134 -4.88 -8.88 16.01
N ALA A 135 -5.44 -9.91 16.66
CA ALA A 135 -5.60 -11.24 16.06
C ALA A 135 -6.49 -11.26 14.79
N ASN A 136 -7.28 -10.22 14.56
CA ASN A 136 -8.16 -10.08 13.40
C ASN A 136 -7.54 -9.24 12.27
N GLY A 137 -6.31 -8.75 12.44
CA GLY A 137 -5.67 -7.89 11.45
C GLY A 137 -6.10 -6.42 11.54
N ILE A 138 -6.71 -6.00 12.66
CA ILE A 138 -7.18 -4.62 12.86
C ILE A 138 -6.03 -3.78 13.45
N PRO A 139 -5.65 -2.66 12.80
CA PRO A 139 -4.55 -1.82 13.25
C PRO A 139 -4.96 -0.89 14.41
N SER A 140 -4.01 -0.60 15.29
CA SER A 140 -4.14 0.33 16.41
C SER A 140 -2.77 0.90 16.84
N GLY A 141 -2.74 1.73 17.88
CA GLY A 141 -1.49 2.24 18.48
C GLY A 141 -1.01 3.58 17.95
N CYS A 142 -1.72 4.19 17.00
CA CYS A 142 -1.43 5.53 16.47
C CYS A 142 -2.73 6.34 16.29
N PRO A 143 -2.67 7.69 16.39
CA PRO A 143 -3.79 8.53 15.99
C PRO A 143 -4.17 8.29 14.52
N GLY A 144 -5.47 8.22 14.23
CA GLY A 144 -6.02 7.88 12.92
C GLY A 144 -6.79 6.56 12.89
N PHE A 145 -6.54 5.66 13.84
CA PHE A 145 -7.14 4.32 13.92
C PHE A 145 -8.32 4.19 14.89
N GLU A 146 -8.78 5.29 15.48
CA GLU A 146 -9.84 5.28 16.51
C GLU A 146 -11.16 4.68 15.99
N ASP A 147 -11.44 4.81 14.69
CA ASP A 147 -12.64 4.27 14.05
C ASP A 147 -12.45 2.83 13.53
N PHE A 148 -11.28 2.20 13.72
CA PHE A 148 -10.98 0.84 13.26
C PHE A 148 -11.36 -0.18 14.32
N ASN A 149 -12.66 -0.41 14.51
CA ASN A 149 -13.18 -1.40 15.44
C ASN A 149 -14.62 -1.80 15.10
N MET A 150 -15.05 -2.93 15.67
CA MET A 150 -16.39 -3.49 15.41
C MET A 150 -17.54 -2.62 15.91
N GLU A 151 -17.33 -1.80 16.95
CA GLU A 151 -18.34 -0.87 17.47
C GLU A 151 -18.70 0.17 16.41
N LYS A 152 -17.70 0.78 15.78
CA LYS A 152 -17.87 1.78 14.72
C LYS A 152 -18.38 1.17 13.43
N TRP A 153 -17.93 -0.04 13.12
CA TRP A 153 -18.35 -0.76 11.91
C TRP A 153 -19.77 -1.31 11.98
N GLY A 154 -20.37 -1.32 13.18
CA GLY A 154 -21.78 -1.63 13.39
C GLY A 154 -22.09 -3.13 13.35
N MET A 155 -21.12 -4.01 13.58
CA MET A 155 -21.26 -5.46 13.48
C MET A 155 -21.63 -5.97 12.07
N ILE A 156 -21.77 -7.30 11.95
CA ILE A 156 -22.13 -7.99 10.71
C ILE A 156 -23.62 -7.81 10.46
N ASN A 157 -23.94 -7.38 9.24
CA ASN A 157 -25.27 -7.38 8.68
C ASN A 157 -25.59 -8.78 8.14
N THR A 158 -26.55 -9.47 8.76
CA THR A 158 -26.92 -10.85 8.39
C THR A 158 -27.56 -10.97 7.01
N ASP A 159 -28.16 -9.89 6.49
CA ASP A 159 -28.87 -9.90 5.21
C ASP A 159 -27.93 -9.71 4.02
N THR A 160 -26.86 -8.94 4.22
CA THR A 160 -25.87 -8.61 3.17
C THR A 160 -24.55 -9.37 3.34
N GLY A 161 -24.32 -9.99 4.49
CA GLY A 161 -23.09 -10.71 4.81
C GLY A 161 -21.86 -9.81 5.04
N GLY A 162 -22.03 -8.49 5.15
CA GLY A 162 -20.94 -7.51 5.33
C GLY A 162 -21.12 -6.63 6.58
N LEU A 163 -20.22 -5.65 6.80
CA LEU A 163 -20.36 -4.70 7.92
C LEU A 163 -21.51 -3.71 7.70
N ASN A 164 -22.25 -3.35 8.76
CA ASN A 164 -23.33 -2.36 8.68
C ASN A 164 -22.84 -0.97 8.22
N ASN A 165 -21.64 -0.55 8.63
CA ASN A 165 -21.03 0.74 8.27
C ASN A 165 -19.81 0.60 7.32
N TYR A 166 -19.79 -0.42 6.47
CA TYR A 166 -18.62 -0.78 5.64
C TYR A 166 -18.08 0.33 4.71
N LYS A 167 -18.94 1.26 4.25
CA LYS A 167 -18.56 2.24 3.22
C LYS A 167 -17.69 3.41 3.72
N TYR A 168 -17.57 3.59 5.04
CA TYR A 168 -17.12 4.87 5.59
C TYR A 168 -15.90 4.82 6.50
N THR A 169 -15.32 3.64 6.73
CA THR A 169 -14.15 3.56 7.59
C THR A 169 -12.90 3.85 6.78
N TRP A 170 -12.48 5.11 6.90
CA TRP A 170 -11.18 5.61 6.50
C TRP A 170 -10.49 6.15 7.74
N THR A 171 -9.18 6.19 7.75
CA THR A 171 -8.46 6.87 8.84
C THR A 171 -8.83 8.33 8.95
N ARG A 172 -9.00 8.78 10.19
CA ARG A 172 -9.42 10.14 10.50
C ARG A 172 -8.66 10.69 11.70
N ILE A 173 -8.25 11.94 11.60
CA ILE A 173 -7.71 12.71 12.71
C ILE A 173 -8.61 13.94 12.86
N ASP A 174 -9.10 14.19 14.07
CA ASP A 174 -10.06 15.26 14.36
C ASP A 174 -11.31 15.24 13.45
N GLY A 175 -11.81 14.03 13.16
CA GLY A 175 -12.99 13.81 12.32
C GLY A 175 -12.78 14.03 10.82
N LYS A 176 -11.55 14.35 10.37
CA LYS A 176 -11.22 14.60 8.96
C LYS A 176 -10.37 13.46 8.39
N PRO A 177 -10.57 13.06 7.11
CA PRO A 177 -9.73 12.07 6.46
C PRO A 177 -8.24 12.48 6.48
N ALA A 178 -7.42 11.66 7.14
CA ALA A 178 -6.00 11.91 7.31
C ALA A 178 -5.21 10.59 7.34
N GLU A 179 -3.94 10.65 6.95
CA GLU A 179 -3.02 9.53 7.16
C GLU A 179 -2.80 9.34 8.67
N PRO A 180 -2.78 8.09 9.19
CA PRO A 180 -2.48 7.85 10.58
C PRO A 180 -1.07 8.32 10.94
N THR A 181 -0.91 8.94 12.11
CA THR A 181 0.38 9.47 12.57
C THR A 181 1.13 8.41 13.37
N CYS A 182 1.65 7.40 12.68
CA CYS A 182 2.49 6.36 13.28
C CYS A 182 3.98 6.74 13.26
N PRO A 183 4.76 6.37 14.29
CA PRO A 183 6.21 6.50 14.23
C PRO A 183 6.81 5.52 13.21
N PHE A 184 8.07 5.74 12.80
CA PHE A 184 8.77 4.81 11.93
C PHE A 184 9.07 3.47 12.60
N GLN A 185 9.08 2.39 11.81
CA GLN A 185 9.43 1.03 12.24
C GLN A 185 10.91 0.94 12.65
N LYS A 186 11.18 0.65 13.92
CA LYS A 186 12.55 0.60 14.48
C LYS A 186 13.14 -0.80 14.60
N LEU A 187 12.39 -1.86 14.27
CA LEU A 187 12.91 -3.22 14.26
C LEU A 187 14.16 -3.31 13.37
N ALA A 188 15.19 -3.96 13.89
CA ALA A 188 16.47 -4.20 13.24
C ALA A 188 16.89 -5.64 13.53
N GLU A 189 17.31 -6.37 12.50
CA GLU A 189 17.80 -7.75 12.60
C GLU A 189 19.14 -7.86 11.87
N PRO A 190 20.23 -8.29 12.54
CA PRO A 190 20.35 -8.48 13.98
C PRO A 190 20.17 -7.18 14.77
N SER A 191 19.85 -7.30 16.06
CA SER A 191 19.66 -6.13 16.94
C SER A 191 20.83 -5.15 16.85
N GLY A 192 20.53 -3.87 16.62
CA GLY A 192 21.52 -2.81 16.42
C GLY A 192 21.95 -2.58 14.96
N SER A 193 21.44 -3.38 14.02
CA SER A 193 21.61 -3.14 12.58
C SER A 193 20.70 -1.99 12.08
N THR A 194 20.74 -1.74 10.77
CA THR A 194 19.88 -0.75 10.11
C THR A 194 18.40 -1.07 10.34
N PRO A 195 17.61 -0.15 10.92
CA PRO A 195 16.17 -0.34 11.09
C PRO A 195 15.44 -0.51 9.75
N LEU A 196 14.36 -1.30 9.75
CA LEU A 196 13.59 -1.61 8.54
C LEU A 196 13.15 -0.37 7.74
N HIS A 197 12.68 0.69 8.42
CA HIS A 197 12.26 1.91 7.72
C HIS A 197 13.41 2.57 6.93
N GLN A 198 14.64 2.50 7.43
CA GLN A 198 15.81 3.07 6.75
C GLN A 198 16.21 2.24 5.53
N ILE A 199 16.03 0.91 5.59
CA ILE A 199 16.22 0.04 4.42
C ILE A 199 15.20 0.37 3.33
N VAL A 200 13.94 0.61 3.71
CA VAL A 200 12.88 1.04 2.77
C VAL A 200 13.23 2.38 2.13
N GLU A 201 13.72 3.35 2.91
CA GLU A 201 14.18 4.65 2.40
C GLU A 201 15.35 4.52 1.43
N ASP A 202 16.39 3.74 1.79
CA ASP A 202 17.54 3.49 0.93
C ASP A 202 17.11 2.87 -0.40
N PHE A 203 16.26 1.84 -0.37
CA PHE A 203 15.75 1.22 -1.61
C PHE A 203 14.88 2.17 -2.42
N ALA A 204 14.15 3.09 -1.78
CA ALA A 204 13.35 4.09 -2.46
C ALA A 204 14.19 5.16 -3.17
N ASP A 205 15.33 5.53 -2.59
CA ASP A 205 16.24 6.56 -3.11
C ASP A 205 17.35 6.00 -4.01
N ASN A 206 17.74 4.74 -3.83
CA ASN A 206 18.82 4.08 -4.53
C ASN A 206 18.37 2.74 -5.15
N ALA A 207 18.07 2.77 -6.45
CA ALA A 207 17.69 1.58 -7.20
C ALA A 207 18.82 0.53 -7.27
N THR A 208 20.09 0.96 -7.21
CA THR A 208 21.24 0.05 -7.21
C THR A 208 21.30 -0.73 -5.90
N SER A 209 21.19 -0.06 -4.74
CA SER A 209 21.13 -0.75 -3.43
C SER A 209 20.03 -1.81 -3.39
N TRP A 210 18.86 -1.46 -3.93
CA TRP A 210 17.74 -2.40 -4.04
C TRP A 210 18.08 -3.61 -4.92
N LEU A 211 18.61 -3.40 -6.12
CA LEU A 211 18.95 -4.50 -7.04
C LEU A 211 20.05 -5.40 -6.49
N GLU A 212 21.11 -4.80 -5.93
CA GLU A 212 22.23 -5.51 -5.30
C GLU A 212 21.78 -6.38 -4.12
N THR A 213 20.74 -5.95 -3.40
CA THR A 213 20.15 -6.76 -2.33
C THR A 213 19.13 -7.78 -2.85
N PHE A 214 18.31 -7.39 -3.82
CA PHE A 214 17.20 -8.21 -4.30
C PHE A 214 17.69 -9.45 -5.03
N ILE A 215 18.63 -9.32 -5.97
CA ILE A 215 19.05 -10.44 -6.82
C ILE A 215 19.63 -11.60 -5.99
N PRO A 216 20.63 -11.39 -5.10
CA PRO A 216 21.16 -12.49 -4.28
C PRO A 216 20.11 -13.06 -3.32
N THR A 217 19.20 -12.23 -2.80
CA THR A 217 18.10 -12.70 -1.93
C THR A 217 17.14 -13.60 -2.71
N PHE A 218 16.81 -13.22 -3.94
CA PHE A 218 15.95 -13.99 -4.82
C PHE A 218 16.61 -15.30 -5.25
N GLU A 219 17.90 -15.28 -5.61
CA GLU A 219 18.67 -16.49 -5.90
C GLU A 219 18.71 -17.43 -4.69
N LYS A 220 18.95 -16.90 -3.48
CA LYS A 220 18.93 -17.68 -2.24
C LYS A 220 17.56 -18.30 -1.97
N MET A 221 16.48 -17.56 -2.22
CA MET A 221 15.11 -18.08 -2.12
C MET A 221 14.84 -19.18 -3.16
N LEU A 222 15.27 -19.00 -4.41
CA LEU A 222 15.12 -19.99 -5.48
C LEU A 222 15.97 -21.24 -5.29
N ALA A 223 17.16 -21.10 -4.69
CA ALA A 223 18.05 -22.20 -4.36
C ALA A 223 17.42 -23.18 -3.35
N ASN A 224 16.30 -22.81 -2.71
CA ASN A 224 15.42 -23.64 -1.89
C ASN A 224 16.09 -24.47 -0.77
N GLY A 225 17.38 -24.27 -0.49
CA GLY A 225 18.10 -24.92 0.62
C GLY A 225 18.23 -26.44 0.55
N TYR A 226 17.83 -27.11 -0.54
CA TYR A 226 17.97 -28.55 -0.67
C TYR A 226 19.29 -28.90 -1.36
N GLU A 227 20.14 -29.68 -0.69
CA GLU A 227 21.38 -30.24 -1.25
C GLU A 227 21.12 -31.41 -2.23
N SER A 228 19.86 -31.86 -2.38
CA SER A 228 19.43 -32.97 -3.25
C SER A 228 18.08 -32.67 -3.93
N GLU A 229 17.58 -33.58 -4.78
CA GLU A 229 16.28 -33.42 -5.47
C GLU A 229 15.13 -33.01 -4.53
N LEU A 230 14.13 -32.33 -5.10
CA LEU A 230 12.90 -31.91 -4.40
C LEU A 230 12.32 -33.09 -3.62
N GLN A 231 12.34 -33.01 -2.29
CA GLN A 231 11.71 -34.02 -1.45
C GLN A 231 10.21 -33.80 -1.39
N ALA A 232 9.45 -34.89 -1.49
CA ALA A 232 8.00 -34.84 -1.33
C ALA A 232 7.66 -34.27 0.06
N THR A 233 6.74 -33.30 0.10
CA THR A 233 6.27 -32.69 1.34
C THR A 233 5.78 -33.78 2.29
N PRO A 234 6.18 -33.77 3.58
CA PRO A 234 5.68 -34.72 4.56
C PRO A 234 4.15 -34.74 4.56
N GLN A 235 3.56 -35.91 4.34
CA GLN A 235 2.12 -36.10 4.45
C GLN A 235 1.69 -35.71 5.87
N PRO A 236 0.70 -34.83 6.06
CA PRO A 236 0.18 -34.55 7.38
C PRO A 236 -0.39 -35.84 7.96
N THR A 237 0.28 -36.38 8.97
CA THR A 237 -0.25 -37.48 9.77
C THR A 237 -1.47 -36.96 10.50
N ALA A 238 -2.64 -37.49 10.16
CA ALA A 238 -3.87 -37.23 10.89
C ALA A 238 -3.65 -37.58 12.38
N PRO A 239 -4.07 -36.71 13.33
CA PRO A 239 -4.08 -37.08 14.73
C PRO A 239 -5.04 -38.26 14.94
N LEU A 240 -4.57 -39.28 15.66
CA LEU A 240 -5.35 -40.42 16.16
C LEU A 240 -6.38 -39.97 17.20
#